data_AF-A0AAD5EQ23-F1
#
_entry.id   AF-A0AAD5EQ23-F1
#
_cell.length_a   1.000
_cell.length_b   1.000
_cell.length_c   1.000
_cell.angle_alpha   90.00
_cell.angle_beta   90.00
_cell.angle_gamma   90.00
#
_symmetry.space_group_name_H-M   'P 1'
#
loop_
_entity.id
_entity.type
_entity.pdbx_description
1 polymer ?
#
loop_
_entity_poly.entity_id
_entity_poly.type
_entity_poly.pdbx_seq_one_letter_code
_entity_poly.pdbx_strand_id
1 'polypeptide(L)'
;MSCQKDAPRNLEFNDLPPELRDLVWEFSLPTRRVFHVKGISRRPQEEAASRPTKFFRFHIRHALPAALSTCKESRAIALRKGFFLSPYGNDPGVWFNTEHDMLYFDRNQRNMLQLKPNLGSMTIVGLDKVLNVGVEWRAFFRDTPRQGATTSRYWRAAIETLYVHMPSMRTVNYILPMLRHKGGMMWGREPYQAQNYEAILTTLPEGTQIPWETTRNRGTDRAQLLNDIRHDNGLSSMMVTWKEVKEDIEKGFGEEAEPGDGWQDREHDTDHYPPEVIGWWLLRDGIPTVHENPQIQTFDS
;
A
#
# COMPACT_ATOMS: atom_id res chain seq x y z
N MET A 1 36.05 -5.02 58.40
CA MET A 1 34.75 -5.12 57.71
C MET A 1 34.95 -4.68 56.27
N SER A 2 35.11 -5.64 55.35
CA SER A 2 35.32 -5.36 53.93
C SER A 2 33.95 -5.36 53.24
N CYS A 3 33.57 -4.20 52.69
CA CYS A 3 32.36 -4.05 51.89
C CYS A 3 32.69 -4.61 50.49
N GLN A 4 32.36 -5.88 50.24
CA GLN A 4 32.39 -6.43 48.88
C GLN A 4 31.36 -5.67 48.05
N LYS A 5 31.84 -4.83 47.13
CA LYS A 5 31.02 -4.31 46.04
C LYS A 5 30.70 -5.49 45.13
N ASP A 6 29.45 -5.95 45.16
CA ASP A 6 28.95 -6.90 44.16
C ASP A 6 29.19 -6.30 42.77
N ALA A 7 30.06 -6.96 42.00
CA ALA A 7 30.26 -6.62 40.60
C ALA A 7 28.93 -6.80 39.86
N PRO A 8 28.56 -5.90 38.93
CA PRO A 8 27.33 -6.05 38.17
C PRO A 8 27.36 -7.40 37.45
N ARG A 9 26.40 -8.28 37.76
CA ARG A 9 26.22 -9.52 37.01
C ARG A 9 25.81 -9.15 35.60
N ASN A 10 26.62 -9.54 34.62
CA ASN A 10 26.22 -9.49 33.22
C ASN A 10 25.06 -10.47 33.05
N LEU A 11 23.88 -9.95 32.73
CA LEU A 11 22.71 -10.74 32.40
C LEU A 11 22.90 -11.28 30.98
N GLU A 12 23.02 -12.59 30.79
CA GLU A 12 23.08 -13.16 29.45
C GLU A 12 21.67 -13.28 28.85
N PHE A 13 21.58 -13.24 27.52
CA PHE A 13 20.29 -13.38 26.85
C PHE A 13 19.58 -14.69 27.21
N ASN A 14 20.34 -15.78 27.34
CA ASN A 14 19.80 -17.10 27.68
C ASN A 14 19.27 -17.21 29.11
N ASP A 15 19.66 -16.28 29.99
CA ASP A 15 19.16 -16.22 31.37
C ASP A 15 17.77 -15.56 31.46
N LEU A 16 17.31 -14.94 30.36
CA LEU A 16 15.98 -14.36 30.30
C LEU A 16 14.89 -15.45 30.23
N PRO A 17 13.76 -15.26 30.94
CA PRO A 17 12.57 -16.07 30.75
C PRO A 17 12.16 -16.15 29.27
N PRO A 18 11.61 -17.29 28.80
CA PRO A 18 11.21 -17.47 27.41
C PRO A 18 10.32 -16.35 26.87
N GLU A 19 9.43 -15.81 27.70
CA GLU A 19 8.52 -14.73 27.33
C GLU A 19 9.28 -13.44 26.98
N LEU A 20 10.33 -13.12 27.73
CA LEU A 20 11.17 -11.95 27.44
C LEU A 20 12.05 -12.17 26.22
N ARG A 21 12.54 -13.39 26.01
CA ARG A 21 13.31 -13.74 24.80
C ARG A 21 12.44 -13.66 23.54
N ASP A 22 11.20 -14.15 23.62
CA ASP A 22 10.21 -14.04 22.56
C ASP A 22 9.92 -12.57 22.21
N LEU A 23 9.74 -11.70 23.22
CA LEU A 23 9.60 -10.27 23.00
C LEU A 23 10.83 -9.67 22.31
N VAL A 24 12.04 -9.95 22.78
CA VAL A 24 13.27 -9.43 22.15
C VAL A 24 13.35 -9.86 20.69
N TRP A 25 13.04 -11.12 20.38
CA TRP A 25 13.02 -11.59 18.99
C TRP A 25 11.92 -10.93 18.16
N GLU A 26 10.75 -10.70 18.73
CA GLU A 26 9.66 -9.99 18.06
C GLU A 26 10.05 -8.54 17.76
N PHE A 27 10.63 -7.83 18.72
CA PHE A 27 11.15 -6.46 18.54
C PHE A 27 12.34 -6.39 17.57
N SER A 28 13.03 -7.50 17.33
CA SER A 28 14.11 -7.58 16.33
C SER A 28 13.60 -7.73 14.89
N LEU A 29 12.31 -8.03 14.70
CA LEU A 29 11.74 -8.11 13.36
C LEU A 29 11.68 -6.72 12.72
N PRO A 30 11.73 -6.63 11.38
CA PRO A 30 11.50 -5.38 10.70
C PRO A 30 10.17 -4.77 11.13
N THR A 31 10.18 -3.45 11.31
CA THR A 31 8.97 -2.64 11.47
C THR A 31 8.18 -2.62 10.16
N ARG A 32 7.26 -1.67 10.01
CA ARG A 32 6.45 -1.52 8.80
C ARG A 32 7.31 -1.30 7.55
N ARG A 33 7.21 -2.20 6.58
CA ARG A 33 7.80 -2.05 5.24
C ARG A 33 6.72 -1.94 4.17
N VAL A 34 7.04 -1.20 3.12
CA VAL A 34 6.16 -1.06 1.94
C VAL A 34 6.63 -1.97 0.82
N PHE A 35 5.80 -2.95 0.46
CA PHE A 35 6.01 -3.82 -0.69
C PHE A 35 5.33 -3.21 -1.92
N HIS A 36 6.01 -2.25 -2.54
CA HIS A 36 5.53 -1.60 -3.77
C HIS A 36 5.58 -2.57 -4.95
N VAL A 37 4.41 -3.02 -5.41
CA VAL A 37 4.27 -3.91 -6.55
C VAL A 37 4.71 -3.19 -7.83
N LYS A 38 5.63 -3.82 -8.56
CA LYS A 38 6.09 -3.40 -9.91
C LYS A 38 5.25 -4.01 -11.02
N GLY A 39 4.67 -5.18 -10.78
CA GLY A 39 3.80 -5.87 -11.72
C GLY A 39 3.77 -7.37 -11.45
N ILE A 40 2.96 -8.08 -12.24
CA ILE A 40 2.80 -9.53 -12.15
C ILE A 40 3.55 -10.22 -13.28
N SER A 41 4.24 -11.30 -12.95
CA SER A 41 4.81 -12.23 -13.91
C SER A 41 4.06 -13.56 -13.88
N ARG A 42 4.14 -14.33 -14.98
CA ARG A 42 3.51 -15.65 -15.11
C ARG A 42 4.56 -16.74 -15.28
N ARG A 43 4.28 -17.93 -14.74
CA ARG A 43 5.03 -19.17 -15.01
C ARG A 43 4.79 -19.65 -16.45
N PRO A 44 5.79 -20.28 -17.09
CA PRO A 44 5.57 -21.08 -18.30
C PRO A 44 4.54 -22.19 -18.04
N GLN A 45 3.74 -22.50 -19.06
CA GLN A 45 2.56 -23.36 -18.95
C GLN A 45 2.88 -24.82 -18.56
N GLU A 46 4.10 -25.30 -18.84
CA GLU A 46 4.53 -26.68 -18.54
C GLU A 46 4.71 -26.95 -17.03
N GLU A 47 4.93 -25.92 -16.21
CA GLU A 47 5.07 -26.03 -14.75
C GLU A 47 3.79 -25.67 -13.97
N ALA A 48 2.73 -25.27 -14.67
CA ALA A 48 1.54 -24.64 -14.12
C ALA A 48 0.49 -25.62 -13.56
N ALA A 49 0.64 -26.92 -13.80
CA ALA A 49 -0.41 -27.91 -13.57
C ALA A 49 -0.82 -28.10 -12.09
N SER A 50 -0.04 -27.62 -11.13
CA SER A 50 -0.30 -27.83 -9.68
C SER A 50 -0.10 -26.60 -8.79
N ARG A 51 0.27 -25.44 -9.34
CA ARG A 51 0.57 -24.23 -8.53
C ARG A 51 0.04 -22.95 -9.19
N PRO A 52 -0.32 -21.94 -8.39
CA PRO A 52 -0.66 -20.62 -8.90
C PRO A 52 0.40 -20.09 -9.86
N THR A 53 -0.07 -19.65 -11.01
CA THR A 53 0.76 -19.32 -12.18
C THR A 53 1.33 -17.92 -12.12
N LYS A 54 0.91 -17.09 -11.17
CA LYS A 54 1.24 -15.67 -11.08
C LYS A 54 2.05 -15.37 -9.82
N PHE A 55 2.96 -14.42 -9.93
CA PHE A 55 3.74 -13.90 -8.81
C PHE A 55 4.01 -12.41 -9.00
N PHE A 56 4.14 -11.67 -7.90
CA PHE A 56 4.54 -10.28 -7.90
C PHE A 56 6.03 -10.12 -8.13
N ARG A 57 6.36 -9.03 -8.84
CA ARG A 57 7.67 -8.39 -8.79
C ARG A 57 7.50 -7.11 -8.00
N PHE A 58 8.48 -6.77 -7.18
CA PHE A 58 8.48 -5.56 -6.37
C PHE A 58 9.50 -4.56 -6.91
N HIS A 59 9.23 -3.26 -6.70
CA HIS A 59 10.20 -2.21 -6.95
C HIS A 59 11.34 -2.27 -5.92
N ILE A 60 10.98 -2.46 -4.65
CA ILE A 60 11.91 -2.51 -3.53
C ILE A 60 12.15 -3.97 -3.16
N ARG A 61 13.41 -4.35 -3.00
CA ARG A 61 13.79 -5.66 -2.48
C ARG A 61 14.20 -5.51 -1.02
N HIS A 62 13.29 -5.86 -0.12
CA HIS A 62 13.57 -5.87 1.31
C HIS A 62 14.45 -7.06 1.67
N ALA A 63 15.43 -6.84 2.54
CA ALA A 63 16.22 -7.92 3.11
C ALA A 63 15.35 -8.85 3.97
N LEU A 64 15.74 -10.12 4.04
CA LEU A 64 15.14 -11.07 4.97
C LEU A 64 15.49 -10.66 6.41
N PRO A 65 14.56 -10.77 7.38
CA PRO A 65 14.87 -10.58 8.79
C PRO A 65 16.03 -11.46 9.24
N ALA A 66 16.97 -10.89 9.99
CA ALA A 66 18.05 -11.67 10.61
C ALA A 66 17.51 -12.80 11.50
N ALA A 67 16.35 -12.57 12.14
CA ALA A 67 15.66 -13.58 12.95
C ALA A 67 15.40 -14.91 12.21
N LEU A 68 15.28 -14.91 10.87
CA LEU A 68 15.11 -16.16 10.10
C LEU A 68 16.38 -17.03 10.08
N SER A 69 17.57 -16.46 10.26
CA SER A 69 18.85 -17.17 10.15
C SER A 69 19.63 -17.29 11.46
N THR A 70 19.36 -16.45 12.47
CA THR A 70 20.13 -16.42 13.73
C THR A 70 20.09 -17.74 14.51
N CYS A 71 18.92 -18.18 14.99
CA CYS A 71 18.78 -19.44 15.72
C CYS A 71 17.40 -20.06 15.53
N LYS A 72 17.15 -21.23 16.14
CA LYS A 72 15.86 -21.93 16.03
C LYS A 72 14.72 -21.12 16.67
N GLU A 73 14.97 -20.51 17.82
CA GLU A 73 14.01 -19.70 18.56
C GLU A 73 13.59 -18.45 17.78
N SER A 74 14.56 -17.65 17.33
CA SER A 74 14.30 -16.46 16.52
C SER A 74 13.56 -16.79 15.21
N ARG A 75 13.91 -17.92 14.58
CA ARG A 75 13.24 -18.37 13.34
C ARG A 75 11.79 -18.74 13.61
N ALA A 76 11.50 -19.40 14.73
CA ALA A 76 10.13 -19.74 15.10
C ALA A 76 9.28 -18.47 15.30
N ILE A 77 9.83 -17.43 15.94
CA ILE A 77 9.18 -16.11 16.06
C ILE A 77 8.89 -15.50 14.69
N ALA A 78 9.90 -15.41 13.82
CA ALA A 78 9.75 -14.81 12.48
C ALA A 78 8.71 -15.54 11.62
N LEU A 79 8.61 -16.87 11.72
CA LEU A 79 7.62 -17.67 10.98
C LEU A 79 6.23 -17.63 11.62
N ARG A 80 6.10 -17.29 12.92
CA ARG A 80 4.79 -17.03 13.56
C ARG A 80 4.23 -15.68 13.15
N LYS A 81 5.09 -14.65 13.02
CA LYS A 81 4.68 -13.26 12.76
C LYS A 81 4.54 -12.94 11.27
N GLY A 82 5.26 -13.65 10.41
CA GLY A 82 5.23 -13.42 8.97
C GLY A 82 5.16 -14.69 8.15
N PHE A 83 4.98 -14.50 6.85
CA PHE A 83 4.92 -15.58 5.88
C PHE A 83 5.66 -15.18 4.61
N PHE A 84 5.90 -16.15 3.73
CA PHE A 84 6.49 -15.88 2.43
C PHE A 84 5.40 -15.58 1.39
N LEU A 85 5.35 -14.33 0.95
CA LEU A 85 4.43 -13.84 -0.05
C LEU A 85 5.02 -14.03 -1.45
N SER A 86 4.17 -14.45 -2.39
CA SER A 86 4.53 -14.54 -3.81
C SER A 86 5.76 -15.43 -4.16
N PRO A 87 5.87 -16.67 -3.63
CA PRO A 87 6.90 -17.64 -4.03
C PRO A 87 6.87 -17.98 -5.54
N TYR A 88 8.04 -18.21 -6.11
CA TYR A 88 8.23 -18.61 -7.51
C TYR A 88 9.34 -19.63 -7.69
N GLY A 89 9.02 -20.81 -8.25
CA GLY A 89 10.02 -21.87 -8.43
C GLY A 89 10.72 -22.24 -7.12
N ASN A 90 12.03 -22.06 -7.07
CA ASN A 90 12.88 -22.22 -5.88
C ASN A 90 13.06 -20.91 -5.07
N ASP A 91 12.57 -19.78 -5.59
CA ASP A 91 12.52 -18.52 -4.86
C ASP A 91 11.36 -18.59 -3.85
N PRO A 92 11.63 -18.52 -2.54
CA PRO A 92 10.58 -18.53 -1.52
C PRO A 92 9.68 -17.29 -1.61
N GLY A 93 10.06 -16.25 -2.37
CA GLY A 93 9.35 -14.98 -2.43
C GLY A 93 9.85 -14.04 -1.33
N VAL A 94 9.02 -13.07 -0.97
CA VAL A 94 9.37 -12.07 0.05
C VAL A 94 8.82 -12.46 1.41
N TRP A 95 9.63 -12.36 2.47
CA TRP A 95 9.10 -12.49 3.82
C TRP A 95 8.29 -11.22 4.17
N PHE A 96 7.02 -11.41 4.49
CA PHE A 96 6.03 -10.38 4.77
C PHE A 96 5.54 -10.54 6.21
N ASN A 97 5.72 -9.51 7.03
CA ASN A 97 5.17 -9.41 8.37
C ASN A 97 3.67 -9.11 8.25
N THR A 98 2.85 -10.05 8.71
CA THR A 98 1.40 -10.04 8.55
C THR A 98 0.77 -8.78 9.15
N GLU A 99 1.26 -8.35 10.32
CA GLU A 99 0.65 -7.26 11.10
C GLU A 99 1.15 -5.88 10.64
N HIS A 100 2.41 -5.76 10.24
CA HIS A 100 3.04 -4.45 10.04
C HIS A 100 3.29 -4.09 8.59
N ASP A 101 3.54 -5.06 7.71
CA ASP A 101 3.89 -4.76 6.34
C ASP A 101 2.65 -4.39 5.52
N MET A 102 2.89 -3.60 4.47
CA MET A 102 1.86 -3.11 3.57
C MET A 102 2.15 -3.55 2.13
N LEU A 103 1.15 -4.14 1.47
CA LEU A 103 1.21 -4.42 0.04
C LEU A 103 0.68 -3.21 -0.73
N TYR A 104 1.53 -2.54 -1.50
CA TYR A 104 1.20 -1.25 -2.11
C TYR A 104 1.03 -1.33 -3.63
N PHE A 105 -0.11 -0.81 -4.11
CA PHE A 105 -0.49 -0.71 -5.51
C PHE A 105 -0.66 0.75 -5.96
N ASP A 106 0.04 1.10 -7.02
CA ASP A 106 -0.05 2.42 -7.66
C ASP A 106 -0.94 2.39 -8.91
N ARG A 107 -1.01 3.52 -9.61
CA ARG A 107 -1.72 3.65 -10.91
C ARG A 107 -1.33 2.61 -11.97
N ASN A 108 -0.11 2.08 -11.96
CA ASN A 108 0.34 1.14 -12.98
C ASN A 108 -0.40 -0.20 -12.83
N GLN A 109 -0.88 -0.47 -11.62
CA GLN A 109 -1.49 -1.74 -11.21
C GLN A 109 -3.01 -1.71 -11.37
N ARG A 110 -3.57 -0.64 -11.94
CA ARG A 110 -5.02 -0.44 -12.14
C ARG A 110 -5.70 -1.59 -12.86
N ASN A 111 -5.15 -2.04 -13.98
CA ASN A 111 -5.76 -3.12 -14.76
C ASN A 111 -5.81 -4.44 -14.00
N MET A 112 -4.94 -4.63 -13.01
CA MET A 112 -4.91 -5.82 -12.17
C MET A 112 -6.01 -5.77 -11.10
N LEU A 113 -6.20 -4.61 -10.45
CA LEU A 113 -7.24 -4.43 -9.43
C LEU A 113 -8.67 -4.37 -10.00
N GLN A 114 -8.79 -4.06 -11.30
CA GLN A 114 -10.07 -3.99 -12.02
C GLN A 114 -10.48 -5.32 -12.69
N LEU A 115 -9.72 -6.41 -12.49
CA LEU A 115 -10.11 -7.70 -13.05
C LEU A 115 -11.48 -8.11 -12.48
N LYS A 116 -12.48 -8.25 -13.37
CA LYS A 116 -13.79 -8.76 -12.99
C LYS A 116 -13.60 -10.14 -12.33
N PRO A 117 -14.35 -10.48 -11.26
CA PRO A 117 -14.24 -11.77 -10.57
C PRO A 117 -14.27 -12.98 -11.52
N ASN A 118 -14.96 -12.82 -12.65
CA ASN A 118 -15.22 -13.87 -13.64
C ASN A 118 -14.12 -14.00 -14.71
N LEU A 119 -13.14 -13.08 -14.77
CA LEU A 119 -12.04 -13.10 -15.77
C LEU A 119 -10.75 -13.77 -15.28
N GLY A 120 -10.85 -14.53 -14.19
CA GLY A 120 -9.76 -15.31 -13.61
C GLY A 120 -9.16 -14.62 -12.40
N SER A 121 -9.35 -15.25 -11.24
CA SER A 121 -8.74 -14.84 -9.98
C SER A 121 -7.24 -14.58 -10.16
N MET A 122 -6.77 -13.47 -9.59
CA MET A 122 -5.34 -13.26 -9.36
C MET A 122 -4.93 -14.18 -8.21
N THR A 123 -4.72 -15.45 -8.51
CA THR A 123 -4.24 -16.43 -7.51
C THR A 123 -2.73 -16.24 -7.35
N ILE A 124 -2.32 -15.39 -6.42
CA ILE A 124 -0.93 -15.26 -5.96
C ILE A 124 -0.89 -15.76 -4.52
N VAL A 125 0.05 -16.66 -4.23
CA VAL A 125 0.17 -17.29 -2.91
C VAL A 125 0.43 -16.24 -1.83
N GLY A 126 -0.34 -16.32 -0.75
CA GLY A 126 -0.20 -15.49 0.45
C GLY A 126 -1.02 -14.21 0.42
N LEU A 127 -1.72 -13.88 -0.68
CA LEU A 127 -2.62 -12.73 -0.73
C LEU A 127 -3.76 -12.84 0.30
N ASP A 128 -4.22 -14.05 0.58
CA ASP A 128 -5.23 -14.36 1.60
C ASP A 128 -4.83 -13.95 3.02
N LYS A 129 -3.53 -13.74 3.27
CA LYS A 129 -2.97 -13.37 4.57
C LYS A 129 -2.59 -11.90 4.67
N VAL A 130 -2.77 -11.11 3.60
CA VAL A 130 -2.41 -9.69 3.61
C VAL A 130 -3.45 -8.90 4.39
N LEU A 131 -3.03 -8.22 5.45
CA LEU A 131 -3.91 -7.42 6.29
C LEU A 131 -3.93 -5.93 5.91
N ASN A 132 -2.79 -5.38 5.44
CA ASN A 132 -2.66 -3.96 5.13
C ASN A 132 -2.41 -3.75 3.64
N VAL A 133 -3.34 -3.06 2.97
CA VAL A 133 -3.25 -2.79 1.54
C VAL A 133 -3.11 -1.30 1.32
N GLY A 134 -2.03 -0.90 0.66
CA GLY A 134 -1.78 0.48 0.23
C GLY A 134 -2.28 0.70 -1.19
N VAL A 135 -2.95 1.82 -1.42
CA VAL A 135 -3.48 2.19 -2.73
C VAL A 135 -3.26 3.66 -3.02
N GLU A 136 -2.72 3.97 -4.19
CA GLU A 136 -2.87 5.29 -4.79
C GLU A 136 -4.29 5.37 -5.37
N TRP A 137 -5.03 6.48 -5.20
CA TRP A 137 -6.40 6.61 -5.75
C TRP A 137 -6.49 6.32 -7.26
N ARG A 138 -5.41 6.62 -7.99
CA ARG A 138 -5.28 6.36 -9.43
C ARG A 138 -5.15 4.88 -9.79
N ALA A 139 -4.87 4.03 -8.80
CA ALA A 139 -4.97 2.58 -8.95
C ALA A 139 -6.41 2.14 -9.24
N PHE A 140 -7.42 2.96 -8.88
CA PHE A 140 -8.83 2.69 -9.19
C PHE A 140 -9.39 3.66 -10.22
N PHE A 141 -9.15 4.95 -10.07
CA PHE A 141 -9.81 5.97 -10.88
C PHE A 141 -8.86 6.54 -11.95
N ARG A 142 -9.32 6.53 -13.20
CA ARG A 142 -8.54 7.08 -14.33
C ARG A 142 -8.51 8.59 -14.28
N ASP A 143 -9.70 9.12 -14.04
CA ASP A 143 -10.05 10.53 -14.02
C ASP A 143 -10.48 10.83 -12.58
N THR A 144 -10.24 12.04 -12.12
CA THR A 144 -10.61 12.38 -10.75
C THR A 144 -12.13 12.59 -10.68
N PRO A 145 -12.79 12.14 -9.61
CA PRO A 145 -14.23 12.30 -9.55
C PRO A 145 -14.69 13.76 -9.45
N ARG A 146 -15.88 14.06 -9.99
CA ARG A 146 -16.41 15.43 -10.06
C ARG A 146 -16.89 15.92 -8.70
N GLN A 147 -16.71 17.20 -8.40
CA GLN A 147 -17.40 17.85 -7.27
C GLN A 147 -18.90 17.58 -7.31
N GLY A 148 -19.48 17.20 -6.17
CA GLY A 148 -20.92 16.98 -6.00
C GLY A 148 -21.43 15.62 -6.51
N ALA A 149 -20.58 14.79 -7.13
CA ALA A 149 -20.93 13.39 -7.37
C ALA A 149 -20.56 12.58 -6.11
N THR A 150 -21.52 11.85 -5.54
CA THR A 150 -21.24 10.90 -4.46
C THR A 150 -20.29 9.82 -4.99
N THR A 151 -19.08 9.78 -4.43
CA THR A 151 -18.02 8.87 -4.87
C THR A 151 -17.80 7.70 -3.94
N SER A 152 -18.42 7.76 -2.76
CA SER A 152 -18.66 6.67 -1.83
C SER A 152 -18.91 5.33 -2.51
N ARG A 153 -19.88 5.25 -3.43
CA ARG A 153 -20.18 4.00 -4.17
C ARG A 153 -19.00 3.45 -4.99
N TYR A 154 -18.22 4.34 -5.60
CA TYR A 154 -17.09 3.94 -6.43
C TYR A 154 -15.91 3.49 -5.58
N TRP A 155 -15.71 4.13 -4.44
CA TRP A 155 -14.74 3.68 -3.43
C TRP A 155 -15.11 2.33 -2.85
N ARG A 156 -16.36 2.14 -2.45
CA ARG A 156 -16.87 0.84 -1.99
C ARG A 156 -16.60 -0.24 -3.02
N ALA A 157 -17.04 -0.04 -4.27
CA ALA A 157 -16.83 -1.02 -5.34
C ALA A 157 -15.33 -1.31 -5.58
N ALA A 158 -14.48 -0.30 -5.52
CA ALA A 158 -13.02 -0.47 -5.65
C ALA A 158 -12.39 -1.25 -4.49
N ILE A 159 -12.90 -1.08 -3.27
CA ILE A 159 -12.38 -1.76 -2.07
C ILE A 159 -12.93 -3.19 -1.99
N GLU A 160 -14.18 -3.41 -2.38
CA GLU A 160 -14.75 -4.77 -2.49
C GLU A 160 -13.98 -5.65 -3.48
N THR A 161 -13.43 -5.08 -4.58
CA THR A 161 -12.55 -5.87 -5.47
C THR A 161 -11.23 -6.24 -4.81
N LEU A 162 -10.75 -5.48 -3.81
CA LEU A 162 -9.59 -5.89 -3.02
C LEU A 162 -9.91 -7.11 -2.18
N TYR A 163 -11.08 -7.17 -1.53
CA TYR A 163 -11.51 -8.32 -0.73
C TYR A 163 -11.66 -9.62 -1.54
N VAL A 164 -11.91 -9.54 -2.85
CA VAL A 164 -11.86 -10.73 -3.75
C VAL A 164 -10.48 -11.39 -3.72
N HIS A 165 -9.42 -10.58 -3.61
CA HIS A 165 -8.04 -11.04 -3.69
C HIS A 165 -7.39 -11.20 -2.32
N MET A 166 -7.75 -10.34 -1.37
CA MET A 166 -7.17 -10.23 -0.03
C MET A 166 -8.31 -10.24 1.00
N PRO A 167 -9.00 -11.39 1.19
CA PRO A 167 -10.18 -11.48 2.05
C PRO A 167 -9.91 -11.12 3.52
N SER A 168 -8.69 -11.34 4.03
CA SER A 168 -8.33 -11.00 5.41
C SER A 168 -7.90 -9.53 5.61
N MET A 169 -8.07 -8.68 4.59
CA MET A 169 -7.68 -7.27 4.68
C MET A 169 -8.40 -6.57 5.85
N ARG A 170 -7.62 -5.88 6.66
CA ARG A 170 -8.10 -5.09 7.82
C ARG A 170 -8.01 -3.60 7.58
N THR A 171 -7.00 -3.16 6.81
CA THR A 171 -6.77 -1.73 6.55
C THR A 171 -6.63 -1.44 5.06
N VAL A 172 -7.29 -0.37 4.62
CA VAL A 172 -7.06 0.27 3.32
C VAL A 172 -6.32 1.57 3.56
N ASN A 173 -5.11 1.64 3.02
CA ASN A 173 -4.18 2.71 3.25
C ASN A 173 -4.13 3.59 2.01
N TYR A 174 -4.72 4.79 2.08
CA TYR A 174 -4.60 5.79 1.03
C TYR A 174 -3.17 6.34 1.01
N ILE A 175 -2.45 6.09 -0.08
CA ILE A 175 -1.07 6.51 -0.23
C ILE A 175 -1.00 7.73 -1.13
N LEU A 176 -0.43 8.81 -0.60
CA LEU A 176 -0.12 10.02 -1.33
C LEU A 176 1.40 10.15 -1.48
N PRO A 177 1.97 9.87 -2.66
CA PRO A 177 3.40 10.06 -2.88
C PRO A 177 3.76 11.56 -2.89
N MET A 178 4.76 11.93 -2.08
CA MET A 178 5.27 13.31 -2.01
C MET A 178 5.98 13.72 -3.31
N LEU A 179 6.65 12.78 -3.98
CA LEU A 179 7.46 13.06 -5.17
C LEU A 179 6.86 12.42 -6.41
N ARG A 180 6.80 13.21 -7.50
CA ARG A 180 6.11 12.83 -8.74
C ARG A 180 6.91 13.20 -9.99
N HIS A 181 6.83 12.35 -11.02
CA HIS A 181 7.32 12.69 -12.36
C HIS A 181 6.50 13.82 -13.00
N LYS A 182 7.17 14.83 -13.55
CA LYS A 182 6.56 15.84 -14.42
C LYS A 182 6.09 15.22 -15.75
N GLY A 183 4.90 15.61 -16.22
CA GLY A 183 4.38 15.28 -17.55
C GLY A 183 3.36 14.13 -17.65
N GLY A 184 3.12 13.37 -16.59
CA GLY A 184 2.01 12.42 -16.52
C GLY A 184 0.75 13.07 -15.94
N MET A 185 -0.12 13.67 -16.78
CA MET A 185 -1.37 14.34 -16.36
C MET A 185 -1.19 15.04 -15.00
N MET A 186 -0.32 16.07 -14.99
CA MET A 186 0.04 17.00 -13.90
C MET A 186 0.42 16.43 -12.51
N TRP A 187 0.23 15.15 -12.24
CA TRP A 187 0.20 14.60 -10.88
C TRP A 187 0.74 13.17 -10.78
N GLY A 188 1.74 12.85 -11.61
CA GLY A 188 2.73 11.81 -11.31
C GLY A 188 2.48 10.39 -11.83
N ARG A 189 3.59 9.76 -12.23
CA ARG A 189 3.82 8.31 -12.12
C ARG A 189 4.78 8.13 -10.95
N GLU A 190 4.42 7.35 -9.94
CA GLU A 190 5.43 6.61 -9.19
C GLU A 190 5.88 5.44 -10.10
N PRO A 191 7.17 5.03 -10.13
CA PRO A 191 8.29 5.48 -9.32
C PRO A 191 9.46 6.04 -10.16
N TYR A 192 9.88 7.29 -9.92
CA TYR A 192 11.24 7.65 -10.32
C TYR A 192 12.21 6.89 -9.42
N GLN A 193 12.81 5.83 -9.95
CA GLN A 193 13.86 5.06 -9.27
C GLN A 193 13.51 4.60 -7.83
N ALA A 194 12.25 4.30 -7.50
CA ALA A 194 11.87 3.91 -6.12
C ALA A 194 12.66 2.72 -5.55
N GLN A 195 13.27 1.90 -6.40
CA GLN A 195 14.18 0.83 -5.97
C GLN A 195 15.45 1.34 -5.28
N ASN A 196 15.81 2.62 -5.47
CA ASN A 196 17.03 3.24 -4.96
C ASN A 196 16.82 4.00 -3.64
N TYR A 197 15.55 4.16 -3.20
CA TYR A 197 15.20 5.04 -2.08
C TYR A 197 14.30 4.32 -1.09
N GLU A 198 14.62 4.47 0.18
CA GLU A 198 13.82 3.92 1.28
C GLU A 198 12.42 4.55 1.29
N ALA A 199 11.41 3.73 1.54
CA ALA A 199 10.03 4.19 1.66
C ALA A 199 9.74 4.55 3.11
N ILE A 200 9.47 5.82 3.38
CA ILE A 200 9.05 6.29 4.69
C ILE A 200 7.57 6.68 4.61
N LEU A 201 6.78 6.19 5.57
CA LEU A 201 5.37 6.55 5.70
C LEU A 201 5.19 7.48 6.88
N THR A 202 4.58 8.64 6.63
CA THR A 202 4.14 9.57 7.68
C THR A 202 2.64 9.75 7.58
N THR A 203 1.96 9.88 8.70
CA THR A 203 0.50 10.02 8.73
C THR A 203 0.09 11.22 7.91
N LEU A 204 -0.92 11.06 7.05
CA LEU A 204 -1.47 12.13 6.22
C LEU A 204 -2.37 13.03 7.09
N PRO A 205 -2.02 14.31 7.31
CA PRO A 205 -2.86 15.23 8.07
C PRO A 205 -4.25 15.39 7.43
N GLU A 206 -5.29 15.50 8.26
CA GLU A 206 -6.68 15.64 7.79
C GLU A 206 -6.89 16.84 6.85
N GLY A 207 -6.22 17.96 7.11
CA GLY A 207 -6.31 19.18 6.32
C GLY A 207 -5.49 19.18 5.02
N THR A 208 -4.75 18.09 4.72
CA THR A 208 -3.95 18.02 3.50
C THR A 208 -4.85 18.10 2.26
N GLN A 209 -4.52 19.02 1.37
CA GLN A 209 -5.25 19.25 0.13
C GLN A 209 -4.87 18.18 -0.91
N ILE A 210 -5.88 17.46 -1.40
CA ILE A 210 -5.76 16.42 -2.41
C ILE A 210 -6.41 16.93 -3.71
N PRO A 211 -5.73 16.81 -4.86
CA PRO A 211 -6.34 17.15 -6.14
C PRO A 211 -7.58 16.29 -6.41
N TRP A 212 -8.72 16.96 -6.58
CA TRP A 212 -10.02 16.40 -6.92
C TRP A 212 -10.66 17.21 -8.05
N GLU A 213 -10.61 16.68 -9.27
CA GLU A 213 -10.94 17.41 -10.50
C GLU A 213 -12.42 17.82 -10.53
N THR A 214 -12.65 19.11 -10.75
CA THR A 214 -13.97 19.65 -11.03
C THR A 214 -14.00 19.98 -12.52
N THR A 215 -14.93 19.35 -13.25
CA THR A 215 -15.19 19.49 -14.71
C THR A 215 -14.40 18.60 -15.69
N ARG A 216 -15.14 17.91 -16.57
CA ARG A 216 -14.61 17.23 -17.76
C ARG A 216 -14.12 18.30 -18.74
N ASN A 217 -12.83 18.37 -19.03
CA ASN A 217 -12.37 18.87 -20.33
C ASN A 217 -11.95 17.69 -21.21
N ARG A 218 -12.96 16.98 -21.73
CA ARG A 218 -12.76 16.15 -22.92
C ARG A 218 -12.79 17.07 -24.14
N GLY A 219 -11.60 17.34 -24.67
CA GLY A 219 -11.44 17.94 -25.98
C GLY A 219 -10.94 19.38 -25.92
N THR A 220 -9.95 19.65 -26.75
CA THR A 220 -9.42 20.95 -27.19
C THR A 220 -8.56 21.82 -26.28
N ASP A 221 -8.68 21.86 -24.94
CA ASP A 221 -7.94 22.90 -24.17
C ASP A 221 -6.94 22.42 -23.11
N ARG A 222 -6.14 21.41 -23.47
CA ARG A 222 -5.00 20.98 -22.64
C ARG A 222 -3.95 22.09 -22.47
N ALA A 223 -3.81 22.99 -23.44
CA ALA A 223 -2.88 24.12 -23.37
C ALA A 223 -3.39 25.25 -22.46
N GLN A 224 -4.70 25.49 -22.45
CA GLN A 224 -5.34 26.51 -21.62
C GLN A 224 -5.38 26.10 -20.15
N LEU A 225 -5.67 24.82 -19.85
CA LEU A 225 -5.51 24.24 -18.51
C LEU A 225 -4.08 24.43 -17.96
N LEU A 226 -3.05 24.21 -18.79
CA LEU A 226 -1.65 24.42 -18.40
C LEU A 226 -1.30 25.90 -18.18
N ASN A 227 -1.98 26.83 -18.85
CA ASN A 227 -1.81 28.27 -18.66
C ASN A 227 -2.54 28.78 -17.41
N ASP A 228 -3.75 28.29 -17.13
CA ASP A 228 -4.50 28.67 -15.93
C ASP A 228 -3.78 28.18 -14.65
N ILE A 229 -3.13 27.01 -14.73
CA ILE A 229 -2.28 26.47 -13.66
C ILE A 229 -1.01 27.32 -13.44
N ARG A 230 -0.48 27.99 -14.47
CA ARG A 230 0.68 28.90 -14.33
C ARG A 230 0.33 30.25 -13.69
N HIS A 231 -0.96 30.57 -13.57
CA HIS A 231 -1.44 31.88 -13.13
C HIS A 231 -2.28 31.85 -11.86
N ASP A 232 -2.27 30.73 -11.12
CA ASP A 232 -2.80 30.55 -9.74
C ASP A 232 -4.29 30.93 -9.50
N ASN A 233 -5.01 31.35 -10.54
CA ASN A 233 -6.33 31.95 -10.41
C ASN A 233 -7.50 30.94 -10.34
N GLY A 234 -7.25 29.62 -10.25
CA GLY A 234 -8.31 28.60 -10.32
C GLY A 234 -8.08 27.26 -9.60
N LEU A 235 -6.93 27.06 -8.94
CA LEU A 235 -6.58 25.77 -8.31
C LEU A 235 -7.39 25.45 -7.05
N SER A 236 -7.86 26.46 -6.30
CA SER A 236 -8.60 26.24 -5.07
C SER A 236 -9.97 25.57 -5.27
N SER A 237 -10.51 25.58 -6.48
CA SER A 237 -11.81 24.94 -6.80
C SER A 237 -11.67 23.45 -7.15
N MET A 238 -10.47 22.89 -7.15
CA MET A 238 -10.15 21.51 -7.55
C MET A 238 -9.45 20.70 -6.46
N MET A 239 -9.52 21.14 -5.21
CA MET A 239 -8.88 20.46 -4.08
C MET A 239 -9.95 20.09 -3.06
N VAL A 240 -9.80 18.91 -2.47
CA VAL A 240 -10.57 18.46 -1.30
C VAL A 240 -9.59 18.05 -0.23
N THR A 241 -9.98 18.16 1.02
CA THR A 241 -9.15 17.69 2.13
C THR A 241 -9.08 16.16 2.17
N TRP A 242 -7.98 15.62 2.68
CA TRP A 242 -7.89 14.19 2.99
C TRP A 242 -9.04 13.74 3.89
N LYS A 243 -9.45 14.57 4.85
CA LYS A 243 -10.62 14.29 5.69
C LYS A 243 -11.89 14.04 4.86
N GLU A 244 -12.22 14.92 3.93
CA GLU A 244 -13.39 14.77 3.07
C GLU A 244 -13.31 13.49 2.21
N VAL A 245 -12.12 13.16 1.69
CA VAL A 245 -11.92 11.89 0.94
C VAL A 245 -12.11 10.69 1.85
N LYS A 246 -11.56 10.71 3.06
CA LYS A 246 -11.69 9.64 4.04
C LYS A 246 -13.15 9.42 4.41
N GLU A 247 -13.87 10.49 4.74
CA GLU A 247 -15.31 10.45 5.06
C GLU A 247 -16.13 9.92 3.87
N ASP A 248 -15.80 10.30 2.63
CA ASP A 248 -16.46 9.79 1.43
C ASP A 248 -16.23 8.29 1.22
N ILE A 249 -15.01 7.79 1.48
CA ILE A 249 -14.70 6.34 1.46
C ILE A 249 -15.50 5.60 2.52
N GLU A 250 -15.43 6.07 3.77
CA GLU A 250 -16.09 5.43 4.92
C GLU A 250 -17.61 5.41 4.76
N LYS A 251 -18.19 6.48 4.23
CA LYS A 251 -19.62 6.57 3.88
C LYS A 251 -20.03 5.50 2.87
N GLY A 252 -19.15 5.15 1.93
CA GLY A 252 -19.41 4.12 0.92
C GLY A 252 -19.76 2.75 1.50
N PHE A 253 -19.25 2.43 2.69
CA PHE A 253 -19.55 1.17 3.36
C PHE A 253 -20.91 1.16 4.07
N GLY A 254 -21.47 2.33 4.38
CA GLY A 254 -22.75 2.47 5.09
C GLY A 254 -23.98 2.67 4.20
N GLU A 255 -23.80 2.94 2.90
CA GLU A 255 -24.90 3.05 1.94
C GLU A 255 -25.42 1.64 1.54
N GLU A 256 -26.74 1.45 1.38
CA GLU A 256 -27.28 0.18 0.84
C GLU A 256 -26.93 0.05 -0.66
N ALA A 257 -26.63 -1.17 -1.12
CA ALA A 257 -26.33 -1.42 -2.52
C ALA A 257 -27.61 -1.28 -3.36
N GLU A 258 -27.60 -0.45 -4.40
CA GLU A 258 -28.75 -0.27 -5.27
C GLU A 258 -28.93 -1.46 -6.24
N PRO A 259 -30.18 -1.88 -6.53
CA PRO A 259 -30.44 -2.98 -7.45
C PRO A 259 -29.95 -2.66 -8.86
N GLY A 260 -28.90 -3.33 -9.31
CA GLY A 260 -28.38 -3.21 -10.68
C GLY A 260 -26.88 -2.91 -10.80
N ASP A 261 -26.19 -2.65 -9.68
CA ASP A 261 -24.75 -2.41 -9.70
C ASP A 261 -23.92 -3.68 -10.03
N GLY A 262 -24.56 -4.84 -10.18
CA GLY A 262 -23.92 -6.09 -10.60
C GLY A 262 -23.06 -6.74 -9.50
N TRP A 263 -23.01 -6.13 -8.33
CA TRP A 263 -22.38 -6.61 -7.11
C TRP A 263 -23.53 -6.96 -6.16
N GLN A 264 -24.00 -8.21 -6.24
CA GLN A 264 -24.98 -8.73 -5.28
C GLN A 264 -24.39 -8.66 -3.87
N ASP A 265 -25.24 -8.38 -2.89
CA ASP A 265 -24.95 -8.43 -1.45
C ASP A 265 -24.07 -9.64 -1.13
N ARG A 266 -22.76 -9.40 -1.08
CA ARG A 266 -21.83 -10.37 -0.54
C ARG A 266 -21.94 -10.21 0.95
N GLU A 267 -22.51 -11.20 1.61
CA GLU A 267 -22.25 -11.39 3.03
C GLU A 267 -20.72 -11.48 3.20
N HIS A 268 -20.15 -10.41 3.73
CA HIS A 268 -18.76 -10.40 4.14
C HIS A 268 -18.68 -11.23 5.41
N ASP A 269 -18.34 -12.51 5.26
CA ASP A 269 -18.05 -13.45 6.37
C ASP A 269 -16.67 -13.14 7.02
N THR A 270 -16.31 -11.85 7.07
CA THR A 270 -15.01 -11.38 7.55
C THR A 270 -15.25 -10.41 8.70
N ASP A 271 -14.71 -10.74 9.88
CA ASP A 271 -14.75 -9.90 11.09
C ASP A 271 -14.14 -8.49 10.90
N HIS A 272 -13.51 -8.23 9.75
CA HIS A 272 -12.75 -7.01 9.45
C HIS A 272 -13.33 -6.18 8.30
N TYR A 273 -14.62 -6.38 7.96
CA TYR A 273 -15.35 -5.50 7.07
C TYR A 273 -16.31 -4.58 7.87
N PRO A 274 -16.35 -3.26 7.59
CA PRO A 274 -15.49 -2.55 6.65
C PRO A 274 -14.04 -2.40 7.16
N PRO A 275 -13.05 -2.19 6.26
CA PRO A 275 -11.67 -1.98 6.66
C PRO A 275 -11.48 -0.61 7.30
N GLU A 276 -10.47 -0.48 8.15
CA GLU A 276 -10.02 0.83 8.64
C GLU A 276 -9.37 1.63 7.49
N VAL A 277 -9.76 2.89 7.33
CA VAL A 277 -9.23 3.79 6.29
C VAL A 277 -8.17 4.71 6.89
N ILE A 278 -6.94 4.59 6.39
CA ILE A 278 -5.77 5.31 6.92
C ILE A 278 -5.07 6.07 5.79
N GLY A 279 -4.67 7.31 6.03
CA GLY A 279 -3.94 8.12 5.06
C GLY A 279 -2.44 8.18 5.37
N TRP A 280 -1.61 8.02 4.36
CA TRP A 280 -0.16 8.17 4.47
C TRP A 280 0.43 9.05 3.37
N TRP A 281 1.33 9.94 3.78
CA TRP A 281 2.37 10.45 2.91
C TRP A 281 3.40 9.35 2.67
N LEU A 282 3.72 9.10 1.40
CA LEU A 282 4.85 8.26 1.01
C LEU A 282 6.03 9.13 0.59
N LEU A 283 7.04 9.13 1.45
CA LEU A 283 8.30 9.82 1.29
C LEU A 283 9.35 8.84 0.74
N ARG A 284 10.30 9.37 -0.02
CA ARG A 284 11.47 8.62 -0.51
C ARG A 284 12.72 9.30 0.04
N ASP A 285 13.34 8.67 1.03
CA ASP A 285 14.52 9.27 1.65
C ASP A 285 15.72 9.24 0.68
N GLY A 286 16.53 10.29 0.70
CA GLY A 286 17.73 10.44 -0.14
C GLY A 286 17.48 10.72 -1.63
N ILE A 287 16.25 10.98 -2.05
CA ILE A 287 15.95 11.35 -3.44
C ILE A 287 16.40 12.79 -3.75
N PRO A 288 16.98 13.06 -4.94
CA PRO A 288 17.39 14.40 -5.34
C PRO A 288 16.23 15.39 -5.31
N THR A 289 16.52 16.63 -4.89
CA THR A 289 15.52 17.70 -4.86
C THR A 289 15.09 18.11 -6.27
N VAL A 290 13.97 18.84 -6.38
CA VAL A 290 13.50 19.40 -7.67
C VAL A 290 14.55 20.27 -8.36
N HIS A 291 15.44 20.89 -7.58
CA HIS A 291 16.57 21.69 -8.10
C HIS A 291 17.66 20.81 -8.75
N GLU A 292 17.81 19.57 -8.31
CA GLU A 292 18.80 18.62 -8.81
C GLU A 292 18.27 17.79 -9.99
N ASN A 293 16.96 17.62 -10.10
CA ASN A 293 16.33 16.99 -11.25
C ASN A 293 15.04 17.72 -11.68
N PRO A 294 15.05 18.43 -12.83
CA PRO A 294 13.92 19.20 -13.29
C PRO A 294 12.71 18.35 -13.69
N GLN A 295 12.83 17.03 -13.77
CA GLN A 295 11.73 16.10 -14.07
C GLN A 295 10.91 15.70 -12.82
N ILE A 296 11.30 16.14 -11.63
CA ILE A 296 10.66 15.81 -10.36
C ILE A 296 9.86 17.02 -9.85
N GLN A 297 8.70 16.78 -9.25
CA GLN A 297 7.94 17.77 -8.48
C GLN A 297 7.66 17.21 -7.08
N THR A 298 7.98 18.00 -6.06
CA THR A 298 7.62 17.77 -4.66
C THR A 298 6.26 18.39 -4.37
N PHE A 299 5.45 17.70 -3.58
CA PHE A 299 4.20 18.21 -3.04
C PHE A 299 4.29 18.17 -1.53
N ASP A 300 4.39 19.34 -0.92
CA ASP A 300 4.27 19.57 0.51
C ASP A 300 2.86 20.10 0.84
N SER A 301 2.48 19.94 2.11
CA SER A 301 1.25 20.47 2.69
C SER A 301 1.34 21.97 2.94
#